data_AF-A0A7S1U722-F1
#
_entry.id   AF-A0A7S1U722-F1
#
_cell.length_a   1.000
_cell.length_b   1.000
_cell.length_c   1.000
_cell.angle_alpha   90.00
_cell.angle_beta   90.00
_cell.angle_gamma   90.00
#
_symmetry.space_group_name_H-M   'P 1'
#
loop_
_entity.id
_entity.type
_entity.pdbx_description
1 polymer ?
#
loop_
_entity_poly.entity_id
_entity_poly.type
_entity_poly.pdbx_seq_one_letter_code
_entity_poly.pdbx_strand_id
1 'polypeptide(L)'
;GAEAPKAKRRAGAAEAEQPRMNVTNRCWARTAAGRNCGAACSRDDGIPYCKVHFKRGDSAVKVVAHDEHPEIFGNVLVATQDLPKGYKFIYWGDLLRSSELRKRQHAMEHVIEFCPNPYTNQVRGTIDPTAHPEGSVLQYAMMPGPGEVRILEALPLTCRRPHGRERPL
;
A
#
# COMPACT_ATOMS: atom_id res chain seq x y z
N GLY A 1 44.54 -22.53 -38.29
CA GLY A 1 43.32 -21.72 -38.32
C GLY A 1 42.18 -22.51 -37.71
N ALA A 2 41.56 -21.97 -36.67
CA ALA A 2 40.24 -22.38 -36.19
C ALA A 2 39.69 -21.18 -35.39
N GLU A 3 38.74 -20.46 -35.99
CA GLU A 3 38.13 -19.27 -35.43
C GLU A 3 36.91 -19.69 -34.58
N ALA A 4 36.85 -19.25 -33.32
CA ALA A 4 35.75 -19.56 -32.42
C ALA A 4 34.45 -18.81 -32.81
N PRO A 5 33.25 -19.41 -32.67
CA PRO A 5 32.02 -18.76 -33.08
C PRO A 5 31.62 -17.63 -32.11
N LYS A 6 31.48 -16.41 -32.64
CA LYS A 6 30.99 -15.22 -31.91
C LYS A 6 29.55 -15.43 -31.43
N ALA A 7 29.35 -15.36 -30.13
CA ALA A 7 28.02 -15.37 -29.51
C ALA A 7 27.19 -14.16 -29.95
N LYS A 8 26.07 -14.41 -30.64
CA LYS A 8 25.09 -13.39 -30.99
C LYS A 8 24.42 -12.87 -29.70
N ARG A 9 24.68 -11.61 -29.34
CA ARG A 9 23.94 -10.89 -28.29
C ARG A 9 22.46 -10.90 -28.67
N ARG A 10 21.62 -11.54 -27.85
CA ARG A 10 20.17 -11.46 -28.01
C ARG A 10 19.75 -10.01 -27.80
N ALA A 11 18.98 -9.48 -28.75
CA ALA A 11 18.34 -8.18 -28.65
C ALA A 11 17.52 -8.12 -27.36
N GLY A 12 17.64 -7.01 -26.62
CA GLY A 12 16.92 -6.79 -25.38
C GLY A 12 15.42 -6.93 -25.63
N ALA A 13 14.73 -7.68 -24.75
CA ALA A 13 13.28 -7.70 -24.72
C ALA A 13 12.81 -6.25 -24.59
N ALA A 14 11.95 -5.80 -25.50
CA ALA A 14 11.25 -4.53 -25.34
C ALA A 14 10.54 -4.57 -23.98
N GLU A 15 10.92 -3.67 -23.07
CA GLU A 15 10.19 -3.48 -21.83
C GLU A 15 8.75 -3.18 -22.22
N ALA A 16 7.82 -4.03 -21.78
CA ALA A 16 6.40 -3.75 -21.92
C ALA A 16 6.15 -2.41 -21.25
N GLU A 17 5.76 -1.41 -22.05
CA GLU A 17 5.42 -0.08 -21.57
C GLU A 17 4.34 -0.25 -20.50
N GLN A 18 4.70 0.03 -19.24
CA GLN A 18 3.75 -0.08 -18.14
C GLN A 18 2.60 0.89 -18.46
N PRO A 19 1.33 0.46 -18.37
CA PRO A 19 0.22 1.36 -18.60
C PRO A 19 0.38 2.57 -17.68
N ARG A 20 0.26 3.79 -18.22
CA ARG A 20 0.37 5.02 -17.43
C ARG A 20 -0.59 4.94 -16.26
N MET A 21 -0.05 4.60 -15.09
CA MET A 21 -0.79 4.51 -13.83
C MET A 21 -1.35 5.92 -13.61
N ASN A 22 -2.67 6.05 -13.63
CA ASN A 22 -3.42 7.32 -13.62
C ASN A 22 -3.45 8.13 -14.94
N VAL A 23 -4.13 7.57 -15.95
CA VAL A 23 -4.42 8.20 -17.27
C VAL A 23 -4.95 9.64 -17.18
N THR A 24 -5.63 9.99 -16.08
CA THR A 24 -6.25 11.32 -15.90
C THR A 24 -5.33 12.38 -15.26
N ASN A 25 -4.18 11.98 -14.71
CA ASN A 25 -3.30 12.84 -13.91
C ASN A 25 -4.03 13.57 -12.76
N ARG A 26 -5.01 12.90 -12.12
CA ARG A 26 -5.81 13.45 -11.02
C ARG A 26 -5.51 12.75 -9.71
N CYS A 27 -5.49 13.50 -8.62
CA CYS A 27 -5.26 12.96 -7.29
C CYS A 27 -6.39 12.00 -6.86
N TRP A 28 -6.02 10.79 -6.43
CA TRP A 28 -6.95 9.74 -6.03
C TRP A 28 -7.40 9.82 -4.56
N ALA A 29 -6.72 10.61 -3.73
CA ALA A 29 -7.07 10.76 -2.32
C ALA A 29 -8.46 11.38 -2.12
N ARG A 30 -9.06 11.13 -0.96
CA ARG A 30 -10.24 11.88 -0.50
C ARG A 30 -9.81 13.03 0.40
N THR A 31 -10.60 14.09 0.34
CA THR A 31 -10.55 15.22 1.27
C THR A 31 -11.16 14.82 2.61
N ALA A 32 -10.89 15.60 3.66
CA ALA A 32 -11.51 15.41 4.98
C ALA A 32 -13.04 15.50 4.97
N ALA A 33 -13.63 16.08 3.91
CA ALA A 33 -15.08 16.14 3.71
C ALA A 33 -15.64 14.94 2.92
N GLY A 34 -14.84 13.89 2.67
CA GLY A 34 -15.27 12.70 1.92
C GLY A 34 -15.49 12.91 0.44
N ARG A 35 -14.96 13.99 -0.15
CA ARG A 35 -14.98 14.18 -1.61
C ARG A 35 -13.66 13.77 -2.22
N ASN A 36 -13.68 13.21 -3.44
CA ASN A 36 -12.46 12.97 -4.21
C ASN A 36 -11.70 14.29 -4.39
N CYS A 37 -10.38 14.28 -4.22
CA CYS A 37 -9.58 15.49 -4.32
C CYS A 37 -9.62 16.10 -5.73
N GLY A 38 -9.31 15.32 -6.76
CA GLY A 38 -9.36 15.77 -8.15
C GLY A 38 -8.36 16.88 -8.53
N ALA A 39 -7.47 17.31 -7.63
CA ALA A 39 -6.35 18.18 -7.99
C ALA A 39 -5.37 17.46 -8.93
N ALA A 40 -4.58 18.20 -9.70
CA ALA A 40 -3.53 17.59 -10.53
C ALA A 40 -2.50 16.85 -9.65
N CYS A 41 -1.99 15.70 -10.12
CA CYS A 41 -0.88 15.06 -9.42
C CYS A 41 0.36 15.93 -9.55
N SER A 42 1.20 15.89 -8.52
CA SER A 42 2.41 16.74 -8.48
C SER A 42 3.61 16.14 -9.21
N ARG A 43 3.53 14.88 -9.63
CA ARG A 43 4.67 14.05 -10.00
C ARG A 43 4.29 13.03 -11.08
N ASP A 44 5.28 12.64 -11.87
CA ASP A 44 5.15 11.67 -12.96
C ASP A 44 5.68 10.27 -12.57
N ASP A 45 5.99 10.04 -11.29
CA ASP A 45 6.53 8.78 -10.76
C ASP A 45 5.45 7.73 -10.46
N GLY A 46 4.24 7.92 -10.99
CA GLY A 46 3.13 6.98 -10.88
C GLY A 46 2.36 7.05 -9.56
N ILE A 47 2.77 7.87 -8.60
CA ILE A 47 2.03 8.08 -7.35
C ILE A 47 0.88 9.06 -7.61
N PRO A 48 -0.40 8.65 -7.51
CA PRO A 48 -1.54 9.44 -7.95
C PRO A 48 -1.98 10.46 -6.88
N TYR A 49 -1.04 11.20 -6.31
CA TYR A 49 -1.30 12.21 -5.30
C TYR A 49 -0.86 13.61 -5.75
N CYS A 50 -1.66 14.61 -5.36
CA CYS A 50 -1.25 16.01 -5.45
C CYS A 50 -0.22 16.32 -4.36
N LYS A 51 0.42 17.49 -4.43
CA LYS A 51 1.46 17.92 -3.48
C LYS A 51 1.02 17.85 -2.00
N VAL A 52 -0.26 18.07 -1.72
CA VAL A 52 -0.82 18.04 -0.37
C VAL A 52 -0.95 16.60 0.13
N HIS A 53 -1.65 15.74 -0.61
CA HIS A 53 -1.89 14.35 -0.20
C HIS A 53 -0.63 13.48 -0.31
N PHE A 54 0.34 13.85 -1.14
CA PHE A 54 1.66 13.22 -1.13
C PHE A 54 2.37 13.41 0.22
N LYS A 55 2.23 14.59 0.84
CA LYS A 55 2.85 14.91 2.12
C LYS A 55 2.05 14.47 3.33
N ARG A 56 0.72 14.49 3.24
CA ARG A 56 -0.19 14.28 4.38
C ARG A 56 -0.93 12.95 4.35
N GLY A 57 -0.79 12.20 3.25
CA GLY A 57 -1.56 11.01 3.00
C GLY A 57 -3.00 11.31 2.62
N ASP A 58 -3.76 10.23 2.45
CA ASP A 58 -5.16 10.25 2.11
C ASP A 58 -6.02 10.57 3.33
N SER A 59 -6.85 11.62 3.27
CA SER A 59 -7.70 12.00 4.43
C SER A 59 -8.84 11.02 4.69
N ALA A 60 -9.02 9.99 3.86
CA ALA A 60 -9.91 8.87 4.10
C ALA A 60 -9.54 8.02 5.33
N VAL A 61 -8.28 8.10 5.75
CA VAL A 61 -7.73 7.38 6.88
C VAL A 61 -6.88 8.31 7.73
N LYS A 62 -6.65 7.93 8.98
CA LYS A 62 -5.70 8.60 9.87
C LYS A 62 -4.95 7.58 10.69
N VAL A 63 -3.75 7.95 11.09
CA VAL A 63 -2.91 7.16 11.99
C VAL A 63 -3.24 7.59 13.42
N VAL A 64 -3.47 6.63 14.30
CA VAL A 64 -3.71 6.84 15.74
C VAL A 64 -2.88 5.84 16.53
N ALA A 65 -2.51 6.16 17.77
CA ALA A 65 -1.94 5.16 18.66
C ALA A 65 -3.02 4.13 19.03
N HIS A 66 -2.64 2.86 19.16
CA HIS A 66 -3.52 1.83 19.72
C HIS A 66 -3.93 2.24 21.13
N ASP A 67 -5.21 2.13 21.45
CA ASP A 67 -5.82 2.61 22.69
C ASP A 67 -5.53 1.71 23.90
N GLU A 68 -5.59 0.39 23.72
CA GLU A 68 -5.35 -0.56 24.81
C GLU A 68 -3.85 -0.84 25.07
N HIS A 69 -3.08 -1.10 24.01
CA HIS A 69 -1.68 -1.52 24.11
C HIS A 69 -0.77 -0.74 23.13
N PRO A 70 -0.59 0.58 23.32
CA PRO A 70 0.26 1.40 22.45
C PRO A 70 1.74 0.97 22.44
N GLU A 71 2.22 0.38 23.52
CA GLU A 71 3.59 -0.14 23.64
C GLU A 71 3.83 -1.44 22.85
N ILE A 72 2.76 -2.17 22.53
CA ILE A 72 2.82 -3.44 21.79
C ILE A 72 2.51 -3.20 20.31
N PHE A 73 1.40 -2.53 20.03
CA PHE A 73 0.89 -2.36 18.66
C PHE A 73 1.30 -1.04 18.02
N GLY A 74 1.77 -0.08 18.80
CA GLY A 74 2.20 1.22 18.30
C GLY A 74 1.05 1.98 17.63
N ASN A 75 1.28 2.38 16.39
CA ASN A 75 0.34 3.18 15.61
C ASN A 75 -0.46 2.30 14.65
N VAL A 76 -1.76 2.55 14.59
CA VAL A 76 -2.72 1.85 13.74
C VAL A 76 -3.42 2.81 12.79
N LEU A 77 -3.81 2.30 11.62
CA LEU A 77 -4.56 3.04 10.62
C LEU A 77 -6.07 2.83 10.81
N VAL A 78 -6.82 3.92 10.94
CA VAL A 78 -8.29 3.89 11.05
C VAL A 78 -8.94 4.72 9.94
N ALA A 79 -10.10 4.28 9.47
CA ALA A 79 -10.90 5.08 8.55
C ALA A 79 -11.51 6.30 9.28
N THR A 80 -11.49 7.46 8.65
CA THR A 80 -12.09 8.71 9.20
C THR A 80 -13.53 8.92 8.72
N GLN A 81 -13.96 8.12 7.76
CA GLN A 81 -15.22 8.26 7.04
C GLN A 81 -15.62 6.93 6.40
N ASP A 82 -16.89 6.81 6.03
CA ASP A 82 -17.35 5.66 5.27
C ASP A 82 -16.69 5.61 3.89
N LEU A 83 -16.07 4.47 3.60
CA LEU A 83 -15.40 4.20 2.33
C LEU A 83 -16.31 3.39 1.42
N PRO A 84 -16.53 3.83 0.16
CA PRO A 84 -17.37 3.09 -0.76
C PRO A 84 -16.74 1.73 -1.11
N LYS A 85 -17.57 0.74 -1.43
CA LYS A 85 -17.10 -0.55 -1.93
C LYS A 85 -16.20 -0.34 -3.17
N GLY A 86 -15.04 -0.99 -3.17
CA GLY A 86 -14.06 -0.88 -4.25
C GLY A 86 -13.15 0.35 -4.15
N TYR A 87 -13.19 1.08 -3.02
CA TYR A 87 -12.16 2.08 -2.71
C TYR A 87 -10.77 1.46 -2.79
N LYS A 88 -9.84 2.18 -3.43
CA LYS A 88 -8.47 1.71 -3.64
C LYS A 88 -7.53 2.56 -2.81
N PHE A 89 -6.70 1.88 -2.02
CA PHE A 89 -5.58 2.51 -1.35
C PHE A 89 -4.32 2.42 -2.20
N ILE A 90 -3.42 3.39 -2.00
CA ILE A 90 -2.10 3.39 -2.61
C ILE A 90 -1.08 3.16 -1.50
N TYR A 91 -0.42 2.02 -1.57
CA TYR A 91 0.77 1.74 -0.79
C TYR A 91 1.97 2.17 -1.62
N TRP A 92 2.82 3.05 -1.09
CA TRP A 92 3.94 3.63 -1.82
C TRP A 92 5.12 3.95 -0.90
N GLY A 93 6.29 4.13 -1.46
CA GLY A 93 7.52 4.40 -0.73
C GLY A 93 8.72 4.40 -1.65
N ASP A 94 9.91 4.41 -1.07
CA ASP A 94 11.15 4.30 -1.82
C ASP A 94 11.32 2.87 -2.34
N LEU A 95 11.76 2.73 -3.59
CA LEU A 95 12.07 1.42 -4.15
C LEU A 95 13.51 1.03 -3.80
N LEU A 96 13.66 0.05 -2.91
CA LEU A 96 14.94 -0.48 -2.46
C LEU A 96 15.38 -1.70 -3.27
N ARG A 97 16.70 -1.82 -3.44
CA ARG A 97 17.34 -3.06 -3.93
C ARG A 97 17.55 -4.04 -2.78
N SER A 98 17.62 -5.34 -3.08
CA SER A 98 17.80 -6.39 -2.08
C SER A 98 19.05 -6.22 -1.20
N SER A 99 20.11 -5.58 -1.72
CA SER A 99 21.34 -5.26 -0.97
C SER A 99 21.15 -4.17 0.09
N GLU A 100 20.18 -3.27 -0.12
CA GLU A 100 19.87 -2.14 0.77
C GLU A 100 18.95 -2.56 1.91
N LEU A 101 18.08 -3.55 1.65
CA LEU A 101 17.16 -4.09 2.65
C LEU A 101 17.89 -4.61 3.90
N ARG A 102 19.02 -5.31 3.73
CA ARG A 102 19.82 -5.83 4.85
C ARG A 102 20.35 -4.75 5.78
N LYS A 103 20.46 -3.50 5.30
CA LYS A 103 20.92 -2.35 6.10
C LYS A 103 19.77 -1.66 6.84
N ARG A 104 18.51 -2.01 6.54
CA ARG A 104 17.30 -1.40 7.10
C ARG A 104 16.47 -2.41 7.88
N GLN A 105 17.13 -3.07 8.84
CA GLN A 105 16.50 -4.15 9.62
C GLN A 105 15.27 -3.68 10.41
N HIS A 106 15.23 -2.41 10.83
CA HIS A 106 14.09 -1.78 11.49
C HIS A 106 12.90 -1.46 10.55
N ALA A 107 13.12 -1.41 9.23
CA ALA A 107 12.04 -1.13 8.28
C ALA A 107 11.30 -2.40 7.84
N MET A 108 11.77 -3.59 8.23
CA MET A 108 11.27 -4.87 7.72
C MET A 108 9.80 -5.15 8.06
N GLU A 109 9.26 -4.50 9.08
CA GLU A 109 7.84 -4.64 9.48
C GLU A 109 6.90 -3.84 8.56
N HIS A 110 7.41 -2.80 7.91
CA HIS A 110 6.60 -1.90 7.10
C HIS A 110 6.74 -2.13 5.61
N VAL A 111 7.75 -2.88 5.14
CA VAL A 111 8.07 -3.05 3.72
C VAL A 111 7.18 -4.08 3.03
N ILE A 112 6.94 -3.88 1.73
CA ILE A 112 6.41 -4.93 0.86
C ILE A 112 7.52 -5.41 -0.08
N GLU A 113 7.94 -6.66 0.13
CA GLU A 113 8.90 -7.33 -0.75
C GLU A 113 8.17 -8.06 -1.89
N PHE A 114 8.57 -7.75 -3.12
CA PHE A 114 8.08 -8.49 -4.29
C PHE A 114 8.96 -9.71 -4.51
N CYS A 115 8.37 -10.90 -4.31
CA CYS A 115 9.05 -12.16 -4.55
C CYS A 115 9.65 -12.22 -5.97
N PRO A 116 10.84 -12.81 -6.14
CA PRO A 116 11.42 -13.03 -7.45
C PRO A 116 10.43 -13.79 -8.33
N ASN A 117 10.26 -13.35 -9.58
CA ASN A 117 9.46 -14.11 -10.53
C ASN A 117 10.15 -15.48 -10.75
N PRO A 118 9.48 -16.62 -10.52
CA PRO A 118 10.10 -17.95 -10.59
C PRO A 118 10.56 -18.34 -12.00
N TYR A 119 10.09 -17.64 -13.04
CA TYR A 119 10.45 -17.88 -14.44
C TYR A 119 11.57 -16.99 -14.95
N THR A 120 11.77 -15.81 -14.36
CA THR A 120 12.79 -14.84 -14.82
C THR A 120 13.90 -14.60 -13.80
N ASN A 121 13.76 -15.09 -12.56
CA ASN A 121 14.62 -14.77 -11.41
C ASN A 121 14.85 -13.27 -11.19
N GLN A 122 13.97 -12.42 -11.75
CA GLN A 122 14.06 -10.97 -11.56
C GLN A 122 13.37 -10.60 -10.25
N VAL A 123 14.14 -10.01 -9.34
CA VAL A 123 13.62 -9.35 -8.15
C VAL A 123 13.14 -7.96 -8.56
N ARG A 124 11.87 -7.64 -8.31
CA ARG A 124 11.29 -6.34 -8.69
C ARG A 124 11.55 -5.21 -7.68
N GLY A 125 12.30 -5.51 -6.62
CA GLY A 125 12.65 -4.58 -5.54
C GLY A 125 11.69 -4.71 -4.36
N THR A 126 11.95 -3.89 -3.34
CA THR A 126 11.17 -3.81 -2.11
C THR A 126 10.68 -2.38 -1.95
N ILE A 127 9.41 -2.17 -1.65
CA ILE A 127 8.90 -0.81 -1.35
C ILE A 127 9.09 -0.56 0.15
N ASP A 128 9.75 0.54 0.49
CA ASP A 128 9.97 1.03 1.85
C ASP A 128 9.22 2.36 2.07
N PRO A 129 8.11 2.36 2.82
CA PRO A 129 7.31 3.56 3.07
C PRO A 129 7.86 4.42 4.24
N THR A 130 8.85 3.93 4.99
CA THR A 130 9.24 4.51 6.29
C THR A 130 9.88 5.89 6.19
N ALA A 131 10.43 6.25 5.02
CA ALA A 131 10.92 7.60 4.74
C ALA A 131 9.80 8.64 4.59
N HIS A 132 8.53 8.21 4.49
CA HIS A 132 7.37 9.04 4.25
C HIS A 132 6.25 8.80 5.30
N PRO A 133 6.51 9.01 6.61
CA PRO A 133 5.60 8.62 7.68
C PRO A 133 4.23 9.32 7.61
N GLU A 134 4.18 10.59 7.21
CA GLU A 134 2.91 11.31 7.09
C GLU A 134 2.20 11.06 5.75
N GLY A 135 2.95 10.74 4.69
CA GLY A 135 2.43 10.57 3.33
C GLY A 135 1.97 9.16 3.01
N SER A 136 2.78 8.17 3.40
CA SER A 136 2.51 6.75 3.18
C SER A 136 1.84 6.13 4.39
N VAL A 137 0.64 6.64 4.71
CA VAL A 137 -0.14 6.25 5.90
C VAL A 137 -0.52 4.76 5.91
N LEU A 138 -0.53 4.11 4.75
CA LEU A 138 -0.80 2.68 4.60
C LEU A 138 0.26 1.77 5.26
N GLN A 139 1.43 2.30 5.64
CA GLN A 139 2.43 1.54 6.40
C GLN A 139 1.99 1.17 7.81
N TYR A 140 0.95 1.82 8.34
CA TYR A 140 0.33 1.55 9.64
C TYR A 140 -0.93 0.66 9.52
N ALA A 141 -1.20 0.11 8.33
CA ALA A 141 -2.30 -0.82 8.14
C ALA A 141 -1.95 -2.16 8.81
N MET A 142 -2.74 -2.54 9.81
CA MET A 142 -2.57 -3.83 10.49
C MET A 142 -2.89 -4.97 9.53
N MET A 143 -2.10 -6.03 9.57
CA MET A 143 -2.42 -7.31 8.95
C MET A 143 -3.08 -8.20 10.01
N PRO A 144 -4.42 -8.30 10.05
CA PRO A 144 -5.05 -9.14 11.04
C PRO A 144 -4.66 -10.61 10.81
N GLY A 145 -4.07 -11.22 11.83
CA GLY A 145 -3.75 -12.64 11.82
C GLY A 145 -5.02 -13.51 11.69
N PRO A 146 -4.88 -14.80 11.33
CA PRO A 146 -6.02 -15.70 11.10
C PRO A 146 -6.95 -15.92 12.32
N GLY A 147 -6.60 -15.40 13.50
CA GLY A 147 -7.44 -15.41 14.71
C GLY A 147 -7.79 -14.02 15.25
N GLU A 148 -7.39 -12.93 14.58
CA GLU A 148 -7.65 -11.58 15.07
C GLU A 148 -9.09 -11.16 14.75
N VAL A 149 -9.86 -10.91 15.81
CA VAL A 149 -11.23 -10.39 15.71
C VAL A 149 -11.16 -8.97 15.14
N ARG A 150 -12.09 -8.63 14.23
CA ARG A 150 -12.13 -7.32 13.58
C ARG A 150 -12.02 -6.19 14.61
N ILE A 151 -11.03 -5.30 14.44
CA ILE A 151 -11.00 -3.98 15.10
C ILE A 151 -12.08 -3.10 14.45
N LEU A 152 -13.33 -3.47 14.68
CA LEU A 152 -14.52 -2.66 14.51
C LEU A 152 -15.50 -3.23 15.53
N GLU A 153 -15.35 -2.83 16.80
CA GLU A 153 -16.55 -2.70 17.62
C GLU A 153 -17.44 -1.70 16.88
N ALA A 154 -18.36 -2.26 16.12
CA ALA A 154 -19.43 -1.52 15.51
C ALA A 154 -20.15 -0.79 16.64
N LEU A 155 -20.17 0.55 16.58
CA LEU A 155 -21.37 1.29 16.97
C LEU A 155 -22.58 0.46 16.50
N PRO A 156 -23.64 0.27 17.30
CA PRO A 156 -24.66 -0.72 17.05
C PRO A 156 -25.45 -0.39 15.78
N LEU A 157 -24.91 -0.75 14.62
CA LEU A 157 -25.61 -0.86 13.37
C LEU A 157 -26.34 -2.20 13.48
N THR A 158 -27.57 -2.12 13.98
CA THR A 158 -28.49 -3.25 14.03
C THR A 158 -28.71 -3.76 12.61
N CYS A 159 -27.89 -4.72 12.18
CA CYS A 159 -28.16 -5.52 11.00
C CYS A 159 -29.21 -6.56 11.42
N ARG A 160 -30.50 -6.23 11.22
CA ARG A 160 -31.58 -7.21 11.33
C ARG A 160 -31.31 -8.32 10.32
N ARG A 161 -30.89 -9.50 10.80
CA ARG A 161 -30.90 -10.71 9.98
C ARG A 161 -32.36 -11.10 9.73
N PRO A 162 -32.78 -11.34 8.47
CA PRO A 162 -34.02 -12.05 8.22
C PRO A 162 -33.77 -13.53 8.55
N HIS A 163 -34.65 -14.10 9.35
CA HIS A 163 -34.73 -15.51 9.74
C HIS A 163 -33.81 -15.94 10.89
N GLY A 164 -34.48 -16.19 12.02
CA GLY A 164 -33.89 -16.65 13.26
C GLY A 164 -33.60 -18.14 13.28
N ARG A 165 -32.68 -18.48 14.19
CA ARG A 165 -32.77 -19.57 15.17
C ARG A 165 -31.52 -19.44 16.03
N GLU A 166 -31.71 -18.98 17.25
CA GLU A 166 -30.70 -19.03 18.30
C GLU A 166 -30.55 -20.49 18.76
N ARG A 167 -29.32 -20.91 19.07
CA ARG A 167 -29.09 -22.01 20.02
C ARG A 167 -28.03 -21.56 21.04
N PRO A 168 -28.21 -21.91 22.32
CA PRO A 168 -27.34 -21.44 23.39
C PRO A 168 -26.10 -22.34 23.54
N LEU A 169 -25.02 -21.64 23.94
CA LEU A 169 -23.72 -22.00 24.53
C LEU A 169 -23.24 -23.45 24.39
#